data_AF-A0A8E5J6D4-F1
#
_entry.id   AF-A0A8E5J6D4-F1
#
_cell.length_a   1.000
_cell.length_b   1.000
_cell.length_c   1.000
_cell.angle_alpha   90.00
_cell.angle_beta   90.00
_cell.angle_gamma   90.00
#
_symmetry.space_group_name_H-M   'P 1'
#
loop_
_entity.id
_entity.type
_entity.pdbx_description
1 polymer ?
#
loop_
_entity_poly.entity_id
_entity_poly.type
_entity_poly.pdbx_seq_one_letter_code
_entity_poly.pdbx_strand_id
1 'polypeptide(L)'
;MKGHVHHIIPKYWFKKNPEFLFFQNCEENLIYLTQEEHLLAHKILYKLKKNPQDLGAIYLLQKKRSEAILQYKRLGAQAVHKIQKQNNQTFWNNEWQKQNALKSMAKSNAYETRSKGGKKGGYNRNVNRIITVKDKILFYFNKKPFLCVFNCKTGGDIQRILMKAHATNLKRVSPLLTGKRQSAYG
;
A
#
# COMPACT_ATOMS: atom_id res chain seq x y z
N MET A 1 -34.37 -12.62 22.18
CA MET A 1 -33.52 -12.53 20.96
C MET A 1 -33.24 -11.07 20.68
N LYS A 2 -31.98 -10.67 20.41
CA LYS A 2 -31.70 -9.29 19.96
C LYS A 2 -32.14 -9.19 18.49
N GLY A 3 -33.31 -8.59 18.24
CA GLY A 3 -33.78 -8.30 16.89
C GLY A 3 -32.85 -7.27 16.22
N HIS A 4 -32.65 -7.42 14.92
CA HIS A 4 -31.93 -6.44 14.12
C HIS A 4 -32.93 -5.60 13.33
N VAL A 5 -32.73 -4.29 13.33
CA VAL A 5 -33.51 -3.38 12.51
C VAL A 5 -32.86 -3.25 11.13
N HIS A 6 -33.64 -3.45 10.08
CA HIS A 6 -33.23 -3.28 8.69
C HIS A 6 -34.18 -2.32 7.95
N HIS A 7 -33.64 -1.50 7.06
CA HIS A 7 -34.43 -0.60 6.23
C HIS A 7 -35.01 -1.34 5.02
N ILE A 8 -36.33 -1.33 4.82
CA ILE A 8 -37.00 -1.94 3.67
C ILE A 8 -36.51 -1.28 2.38
N ILE A 9 -36.61 0.05 2.32
CA ILE A 9 -36.02 0.89 1.28
C ILE A 9 -34.62 1.30 1.76
N PRO A 10 -33.54 0.88 1.07
CA PRO A 10 -32.19 1.12 1.54
C PRO A 10 -31.80 2.60 1.48
N LYS A 11 -31.01 3.05 2.47
CA LYS A 11 -30.64 4.46 2.65
C LYS A 11 -30.04 5.14 1.41
N TYR A 12 -29.32 4.41 0.58
CA TYR A 12 -28.71 4.97 -0.64
C TYR A 12 -29.72 5.28 -1.74
N TRP A 13 -30.94 4.75 -1.69
CA TRP A 13 -32.02 5.07 -2.63
C TRP A 13 -32.50 6.52 -2.42
N PHE A 14 -32.65 6.95 -1.17
CA PHE A 14 -33.03 8.33 -0.82
C PHE A 14 -32.02 9.39 -1.25
N LYS A 15 -30.73 9.02 -1.43
CA LYS A 15 -29.74 9.94 -2.01
C LYS A 15 -30.05 10.33 -3.45
N LYS A 16 -30.82 9.51 -4.17
CA LYS A 16 -31.26 9.77 -5.54
C LYS A 16 -32.67 10.38 -5.61
N ASN A 17 -33.44 10.24 -4.53
CA ASN A 17 -34.82 10.71 -4.43
C ASN A 17 -34.98 11.51 -3.11
N PRO A 18 -34.33 12.68 -3.00
CA PRO A 18 -34.26 13.47 -1.76
C PRO A 18 -35.62 13.96 -1.27
N GLU A 19 -36.62 14.06 -2.13
CA GLU A 19 -38.00 14.42 -1.81
C GLU A 19 -38.66 13.43 -0.84
N PHE A 20 -38.21 12.17 -0.80
CA PHE A 20 -38.72 11.14 0.12
C PHE A 20 -37.87 10.96 1.38
N LEU A 21 -36.91 11.86 1.66
CA LEU A 21 -35.97 11.68 2.77
C LEU A 21 -36.67 11.54 4.14
N PHE A 22 -37.87 12.11 4.30
CA PHE A 22 -38.68 11.98 5.51
C PHE A 22 -39.10 10.53 5.81
N PHE A 23 -39.25 9.67 4.79
CA PHE A 23 -39.52 8.24 4.95
C PHE A 23 -38.26 7.42 5.28
N GLN A 24 -37.06 8.01 5.28
CA GLN A 24 -35.83 7.23 5.40
C GLN A 24 -35.73 6.44 6.70
N ASN A 25 -36.14 7.04 7.83
CA ASN A 25 -36.05 6.42 9.15
C ASN A 25 -37.41 6.30 9.85
N CYS A 26 -38.51 6.33 9.09
CA CYS A 26 -39.85 6.13 9.64
C CYS A 26 -40.07 4.65 9.96
N GLU A 27 -40.99 4.35 10.89
CA GLU A 27 -41.27 2.98 11.32
C GLU A 27 -41.74 2.09 10.15
N GLU A 28 -42.48 2.66 9.20
CA GLU A 28 -42.99 1.98 8.01
C GLU A 28 -41.87 1.52 7.07
N ASN A 29 -40.69 2.14 7.15
CA ASN A 29 -39.51 1.74 6.39
C ASN A 29 -38.56 0.82 7.18
N LEU A 30 -38.92 0.46 8.41
CA LEU A 30 -38.11 -0.40 9.29
C LEU A 30 -38.78 -1.75 9.49
N ILE A 31 -37.98 -2.81 9.45
CA ILE A 31 -38.43 -4.17 9.77
C ILE A 31 -37.48 -4.80 10.77
N TYR A 32 -38.04 -5.54 11.72
CA TYR A 32 -37.29 -6.34 12.68
C TYR A 32 -37.05 -7.73 12.10
N LEU A 33 -35.78 -8.09 11.99
CA LEU A 33 -35.32 -9.35 11.42
C LEU A 33 -34.42 -10.08 12.41
N THR A 34 -34.37 -11.41 12.30
CA THR A 34 -33.28 -12.19 12.86
C THR A 34 -31.96 -11.84 12.17
N GLN A 35 -30.83 -12.24 12.76
CA GLN A 35 -29.52 -12.01 12.15
C GLN A 35 -29.39 -12.69 10.77
N GLU A 36 -29.97 -13.89 10.62
CA GLU A 36 -29.93 -14.66 9.36
C GLU A 36 -30.75 -13.99 8.26
N GLU A 37 -31.96 -13.53 8.59
CA GLU A 37 -32.81 -12.79 7.67
C GLU A 37 -32.20 -11.44 7.28
N HIS A 38 -31.60 -10.73 8.25
CA HIS A 38 -30.90 -9.47 7.98
C HIS A 38 -29.71 -9.66 7.04
N LEU A 39 -28.95 -10.75 7.23
CA LEU A 39 -27.87 -11.13 6.31
C LEU A 39 -28.41 -11.46 4.91
N LEU A 40 -29.53 -12.18 4.84
CA LEU A 40 -30.18 -12.52 3.58
C LEU A 40 -30.67 -11.27 2.84
N ALA A 41 -31.28 -10.31 3.55
CA ALA A 41 -31.72 -9.04 2.99
C ALA A 41 -30.57 -8.28 2.32
N HIS A 42 -29.43 -8.10 3.01
CA HIS A 42 -28.26 -7.46 2.41
C HIS A 42 -27.66 -8.27 1.25
N LYS A 43 -27.69 -9.61 1.29
CA LYS A 43 -27.25 -10.46 0.16
C LYS A 43 -28.13 -10.25 -1.07
N ILE A 44 -29.45 -10.17 -0.91
CA ILE A 44 -30.40 -9.90 -1.99
C ILE A 44 -30.13 -8.51 -2.58
N LEU A 45 -30.05 -7.48 -1.73
CA LEU A 45 -29.76 -6.10 -2.15
C LEU A 45 -28.43 -6.00 -2.90
N TYR A 46 -27.38 -6.65 -2.37
CA TYR A 46 -26.07 -6.67 -3.03
C TYR A 46 -26.12 -7.39 -4.38
N LYS A 47 -26.84 -8.50 -4.49
CA LYS A 47 -27.01 -9.22 -5.77
C LYS A 47 -27.69 -8.35 -6.82
N LEU A 48 -28.72 -7.61 -6.43
CA LEU A 48 -29.52 -6.77 -7.34
C LEU A 48 -28.86 -5.43 -7.70
N LYS A 49 -28.26 -4.74 -6.73
CA LYS A 49 -27.77 -3.36 -6.89
C LYS A 49 -26.25 -3.25 -6.91
N LYS A 50 -25.53 -4.32 -6.54
CA LYS A 50 -24.05 -4.36 -6.40
C LYS A 50 -23.51 -3.21 -5.54
N ASN A 51 -24.30 -2.72 -4.58
CA ASN A 51 -23.91 -1.60 -3.74
C ASN A 51 -22.80 -2.04 -2.76
N PRO A 52 -21.63 -1.39 -2.74
CA PRO A 52 -20.54 -1.84 -1.88
C PRO A 52 -20.80 -1.63 -0.38
N GLN A 53 -21.83 -0.85 0.02
CA GLN A 53 -22.28 -0.72 1.41
C GLN A 53 -22.96 -1.99 1.92
N ASP A 54 -23.78 -2.63 1.07
CA ASP A 54 -24.43 -3.92 1.40
C ASP A 54 -23.37 -5.01 1.57
N LEU A 55 -22.31 -5.00 0.75
CA LEU A 55 -21.17 -5.92 0.93
C LEU A 55 -20.47 -5.73 2.30
N GLY A 56 -20.30 -4.48 2.73
CA GLY A 56 -19.76 -4.17 4.06
C GLY A 56 -20.64 -4.72 5.19
N ALA A 57 -21.96 -4.55 5.08
CA ALA A 57 -22.93 -5.06 6.04
C ALA A 57 -22.96 -6.60 6.09
N ILE A 58 -22.87 -7.27 4.93
CA ILE A 58 -22.71 -8.73 4.84
C ILE A 58 -21.49 -9.20 5.64
N TYR A 59 -20.32 -8.56 5.45
CA TYR A 59 -19.11 -8.93 6.18
C TYR A 59 -19.27 -8.72 7.70
N LEU A 60 -19.90 -7.63 8.13
CA LEU A 60 -20.16 -7.40 9.55
C LEU A 60 -21.06 -8.47 10.16
N LEU A 61 -22.17 -8.80 9.49
CA LEU A 61 -23.12 -9.80 9.97
C LEU A 61 -22.54 -11.23 9.94
N GLN A 62 -21.57 -11.49 9.07
CA GLN A 62 -20.76 -12.72 9.04
C GLN A 62 -19.59 -12.72 10.03
N LYS A 63 -19.45 -11.70 10.89
CA LYS A 63 -18.34 -11.53 11.83
C LYS A 63 -16.94 -11.42 11.15
N LYS A 64 -16.90 -11.08 9.86
CA LYS A 64 -15.67 -10.82 9.06
C LYS A 64 -15.22 -9.36 9.20
N ARG A 65 -14.79 -9.00 10.42
CA ARG A 65 -14.54 -7.60 10.80
C ARG A 65 -13.43 -6.95 9.96
N SER A 66 -12.35 -7.68 9.66
CA SER A 66 -11.23 -7.17 8.84
C SER A 66 -11.67 -6.75 7.45
N GLU A 67 -12.47 -7.59 6.80
CA GLU A 67 -13.00 -7.41 5.46
C GLU A 67 -14.01 -6.27 5.43
N ALA A 68 -14.88 -6.20 6.43
CA ALA A 68 -15.80 -5.07 6.61
C ALA A 68 -15.04 -3.74 6.74
N ILE A 69 -14.03 -3.67 7.63
CA ILE A 69 -13.22 -2.47 7.83
C ILE A 69 -12.53 -2.07 6.52
N LEU A 70 -11.94 -3.02 5.81
CA LEU A 70 -11.29 -2.75 4.53
C LEU A 70 -12.29 -2.21 3.50
N GLN A 71 -13.49 -2.78 3.45
CA GLN A 71 -14.55 -2.35 2.55
C GLN A 71 -15.03 -0.92 2.84
N TYR A 72 -15.28 -0.58 4.11
CA TYR A 72 -15.65 0.78 4.49
C TYR A 72 -14.53 1.79 4.29
N LYS A 73 -13.26 1.40 4.50
CA LYS A 73 -12.10 2.26 4.16
C LYS A 73 -12.05 2.59 2.68
N ARG A 74 -12.30 1.61 1.81
CA ARG A 74 -12.36 1.83 0.34
C ARG A 74 -13.49 2.79 -0.03
N LEU A 75 -14.68 2.60 0.53
CA LEU A 75 -15.83 3.49 0.33
C LEU A 75 -15.53 4.93 0.80
N GLY A 76 -14.91 5.08 1.97
CA GLY A 76 -14.49 6.38 2.48
C GLY A 76 -13.47 7.06 1.56
N ALA A 77 -12.47 6.32 1.08
CA ALA A 77 -11.48 6.85 0.13
C ALA A 77 -12.13 7.30 -1.19
N GLN A 78 -13.09 6.55 -1.72
CA GLN A 78 -13.84 6.92 -2.93
C GLN A 78 -14.68 8.19 -2.73
N ALA A 79 -15.36 8.31 -1.58
CA ALA A 79 -16.14 9.50 -1.24
C ALA A 79 -15.27 10.75 -1.13
N VAL A 80 -14.13 10.64 -0.43
CA VAL A 80 -13.15 11.73 -0.32
C VAL A 80 -12.60 12.10 -1.68
N HIS A 81 -12.25 11.11 -2.51
CA HIS A 81 -11.75 11.37 -3.86
C HIS A 81 -12.75 12.12 -4.73
N LYS A 82 -14.06 11.80 -4.62
CA LYS A 82 -15.12 12.53 -5.34
C LYS A 82 -15.18 14.00 -4.90
N ILE A 83 -15.14 14.27 -3.60
CA ILE A 83 -15.15 15.63 -3.04
C ILE A 83 -13.90 16.40 -3.49
N GLN A 84 -12.72 15.78 -3.38
CA GLN A 84 -11.47 16.39 -3.83
C GLN A 84 -11.50 16.75 -5.31
N LYS A 85 -12.06 15.88 -6.17
CA LYS A 85 -12.22 16.16 -7.59
C LYS A 85 -13.15 17.34 -7.84
N GLN A 86 -14.27 17.44 -7.14
CA GLN A 86 -15.21 18.57 -7.24
C GLN A 86 -14.56 19.89 -6.83
N ASN A 87 -13.69 19.86 -5.82
CA ASN A 87 -12.97 21.04 -5.32
C ASN A 87 -11.68 21.34 -6.09
N ASN A 88 -11.41 20.66 -7.20
CA ASN A 88 -10.15 20.73 -7.95
C ASN A 88 -8.88 20.49 -7.08
N GLN A 89 -9.03 19.75 -5.98
CA GLN A 89 -7.98 19.38 -5.03
C GLN A 89 -7.29 18.10 -5.48
N THR A 90 -6.73 18.14 -6.68
CA THR A 90 -6.13 16.97 -7.33
C THR A 90 -4.62 16.97 -7.16
N PHE A 91 -4.00 15.84 -7.46
CA PHE A 91 -2.54 15.74 -7.53
C PHE A 91 -1.96 16.76 -8.53
N TRP A 92 -2.68 17.12 -9.59
CA TRP A 92 -2.17 18.03 -10.62
C TRP A 92 -2.38 19.52 -10.30
N ASN A 93 -3.02 19.83 -9.16
CA ASN A 93 -3.17 21.21 -8.71
C ASN A 93 -1.94 21.64 -7.89
N ASN A 94 -1.13 22.53 -8.47
CA ASN A 94 0.12 23.01 -7.88
C ASN A 94 -0.07 23.71 -6.52
N GLU A 95 -1.11 24.54 -6.38
CA GLU A 95 -1.38 25.25 -5.12
C GLU A 95 -1.78 24.26 -4.03
N TRP A 96 -2.64 23.31 -4.37
CA TRP A 96 -3.04 22.25 -3.46
C TRP A 96 -1.86 21.35 -3.03
N GLN A 97 -0.96 21.02 -3.96
CA GLN A 97 0.27 20.32 -3.63
C GLN A 97 1.15 21.12 -2.66
N LYS A 98 1.34 22.42 -2.90
CA LYS A 98 2.11 23.30 -2.00
C LYS A 98 1.51 23.33 -0.59
N GLN A 99 0.19 23.51 -0.48
CA GLN A 99 -0.50 23.52 0.81
C GLN A 99 -0.34 22.17 1.55
N ASN A 100 -0.47 21.05 0.85
CA ASN A 100 -0.29 19.73 1.46
C ASN A 100 1.16 19.45 1.86
N ALA A 101 2.14 19.93 1.07
CA ALA A 101 3.55 19.84 1.43
C ALA A 101 3.84 20.60 2.73
N LEU A 102 3.33 21.83 2.86
CA LEU A 102 3.47 22.63 4.09
C LEU A 102 2.83 21.94 5.30
N LYS A 103 1.57 21.45 5.16
CA LYS A 103 0.89 20.67 6.20
C LYS A 103 1.66 19.42 6.61
N SER A 104 2.28 18.74 5.64
CA SER A 104 3.10 17.56 5.92
C SER A 104 4.38 17.90 6.67
N MET A 105 4.99 19.05 6.38
CA MET A 105 6.22 19.52 7.04
C MET A 105 5.97 20.05 8.45
N ALA A 106 4.78 20.57 8.73
CA ALA A 106 4.38 21.04 10.06
C ALA A 106 4.19 19.92 11.10
N LYS A 107 4.25 18.64 10.69
CA LYS A 107 4.15 17.50 11.63
C LYS A 107 5.46 17.31 12.39
N SER A 108 5.39 17.04 13.69
CA SER A 108 6.55 16.78 14.55
C SER A 108 7.47 15.66 14.03
N ASN A 109 6.90 14.65 13.37
CA ASN A 109 7.61 13.51 12.80
C ASN A 109 7.87 13.62 11.28
N ALA A 110 7.78 14.81 10.69
CA ALA A 110 7.86 15.00 9.24
C ALA A 110 9.15 14.44 8.63
N TYR A 111 10.31 14.75 9.21
CA TYR A 111 11.62 14.30 8.71
C TYR A 111 11.78 12.78 8.76
N GLU A 112 11.37 12.16 9.87
CA GLU A 112 11.45 10.70 10.04
C GLU A 112 10.53 9.99 9.05
N THR A 113 9.30 10.49 8.89
CA THR A 113 8.29 9.90 7.98
C THR A 113 8.75 9.99 6.53
N ARG A 114 9.30 11.13 6.11
CA ARG A 114 9.85 11.32 4.75
C ARG A 114 11.09 10.46 4.51
N SER A 115 11.98 10.33 5.49
CA SER A 115 13.15 9.46 5.41
C SER A 115 12.76 8.00 5.24
N LYS A 116 11.82 7.49 6.05
CA LYS A 116 11.29 6.12 5.93
C LYS A 116 10.59 5.91 4.57
N GLY A 117 9.79 6.87 4.12
CA GLY A 117 9.13 6.83 2.81
C GLY A 117 10.12 6.79 1.65
N GLY A 118 11.15 7.64 1.67
CA GLY A 118 12.22 7.67 0.67
C GLY A 118 13.02 6.37 0.62
N LYS A 119 13.38 5.80 1.79
CA LYS A 119 14.05 4.49 1.87
C LYS A 119 13.20 3.38 1.26
N LYS A 120 11.90 3.34 1.56
CA LYS A 120 10.98 2.33 1.01
C LYS A 120 10.79 2.47 -0.50
N GLY A 121 10.66 3.71 -0.99
CA GLY A 121 10.56 3.99 -2.43
C GLY A 121 11.84 3.62 -3.18
N GLY A 122 13.00 3.99 -2.63
CA GLY A 122 14.31 3.63 -3.19
C GLY A 122 14.55 2.12 -3.20
N TYR A 123 14.17 1.41 -2.12
CA TYR A 123 14.21 -0.05 -2.07
C TYR A 123 13.36 -0.65 -3.20
N ASN A 124 12.07 -0.31 -3.27
CA ASN A 124 11.15 -0.85 -4.27
C ASN A 124 11.59 -0.57 -5.71
N ARG A 125 12.19 0.60 -5.99
CA ARG A 125 12.75 0.94 -7.31
C ARG A 125 13.92 0.03 -7.71
N ASN A 126 14.65 -0.50 -6.74
CA ASN A 126 15.85 -1.30 -6.95
C ASN A 126 15.62 -2.80 -6.75
N VAL A 127 14.46 -3.23 -6.22
CA VAL A 127 14.06 -4.63 -6.20
C VAL A 127 13.98 -5.15 -7.64
N ASN A 128 14.64 -6.28 -7.91
CA ASN A 128 14.68 -6.93 -9.23
C ASN A 128 15.25 -6.08 -10.38
N ARG A 129 15.94 -4.97 -10.08
CA ARG A 129 16.66 -4.23 -11.12
C ARG A 129 17.87 -5.06 -11.56
N ILE A 130 17.88 -5.46 -12.83
CA ILE A 130 19.03 -6.09 -13.47
C ILE A 130 20.11 -5.02 -13.64
N ILE A 131 21.28 -5.26 -13.06
CA ILE A 131 22.48 -4.44 -13.27
C ILE A 131 23.14 -4.96 -14.54
N THR A 132 23.30 -4.10 -15.54
CA THR A 132 23.91 -4.43 -16.82
C THR A 132 25.36 -3.96 -16.87
N VAL A 133 26.16 -4.49 -17.80
CA VAL A 133 27.55 -4.04 -18.06
C VAL A 133 27.68 -2.56 -18.43
N LYS A 134 26.57 -1.88 -18.77
CA LYS A 134 26.53 -0.43 -19.04
C LYS A 134 26.37 0.40 -17.77
N ASP A 135 25.92 -0.19 -16.66
CA ASP A 135 25.74 0.50 -15.39
C ASP A 135 27.11 0.71 -14.72
N LYS A 136 27.63 1.95 -14.79
CA LYS A 136 28.84 2.35 -14.08
C LYS A 136 28.50 2.58 -12.60
N ILE A 137 28.70 1.57 -11.76
CA ILE A 137 28.54 1.69 -10.31
C ILE A 137 29.91 1.96 -9.70
N LEU A 138 30.11 3.17 -9.17
CA LEU A 138 31.35 3.52 -8.47
C LEU A 138 31.29 3.02 -7.02
N PHE A 139 32.25 2.18 -6.64
CA PHE A 139 32.46 1.75 -5.27
C PHE A 139 33.68 2.47 -4.69
N TYR A 140 33.50 3.11 -3.53
CA TYR A 140 34.57 3.75 -2.79
C TYR A 140 34.90 2.92 -1.56
N PHE A 141 36.15 2.50 -1.43
CA PHE A 141 36.70 1.97 -0.20
C PHE A 141 37.90 2.84 0.20
N ASN A 142 37.82 3.46 1.36
CA ASN A 142 38.85 4.36 1.90
C ASN A 142 39.30 5.47 0.91
N LYS A 143 38.33 6.15 0.27
CA LYS A 143 38.53 7.24 -0.72
C LYS A 143 39.35 6.86 -1.96
N LYS A 144 39.56 5.56 -2.23
CA LYS A 144 40.21 5.08 -3.46
C LYS A 144 39.25 4.18 -4.25
N PRO A 145 39.20 4.30 -5.59
CA PRO A 145 38.39 3.42 -6.42
C PRO A 145 39.04 2.03 -6.49
N PHE A 146 38.27 1.00 -6.19
CA PHE A 146 38.68 -0.40 -6.36
C PHE A 146 37.66 -1.13 -7.24
N LEU A 147 38.16 -1.97 -8.14
CA LEU A 147 37.32 -2.88 -8.91
C LEU A 147 37.08 -4.14 -8.08
N CYS A 148 35.84 -4.34 -7.64
CA CYS A 148 35.42 -5.55 -6.94
C CYS A 148 34.49 -6.37 -7.83
N VAL A 149 34.77 -7.66 -8.00
CA VAL A 149 33.89 -8.60 -8.71
C VAL A 149 33.16 -9.43 -7.66
N PHE A 150 31.83 -9.30 -7.61
CA PHE A 150 30.98 -10.05 -6.68
C PHE A 150 30.22 -11.14 -7.44
N ASN A 151 30.31 -12.38 -6.96
CA ASN A 151 29.53 -13.49 -7.49
C ASN A 151 28.26 -13.67 -6.65
N CYS A 152 27.19 -12.96 -7.00
CA CYS A 152 25.98 -12.84 -6.19
C CYS A 152 24.71 -12.76 -7.03
N LYS A 153 23.60 -13.30 -6.51
CA LYS A 153 22.33 -13.45 -7.23
C LYS A 153 21.44 -12.21 -7.17
N THR A 154 21.59 -11.36 -6.14
CA THR A 154 20.81 -10.14 -5.97
C THR A 154 21.67 -8.97 -5.47
N GLY A 155 21.23 -7.73 -5.71
CA GLY A 155 21.89 -6.54 -5.17
C GLY A 155 21.91 -6.46 -3.64
N GLY A 156 20.97 -7.13 -2.96
CA GLY A 156 20.98 -7.25 -1.49
C GLY A 156 22.10 -8.14 -0.97
N ASP A 157 22.56 -9.12 -1.76
CA ASP A 157 23.69 -9.96 -1.41
C ASP A 157 25.01 -9.19 -1.49
N ILE A 158 25.13 -8.27 -2.47
CA ILE A 158 26.25 -7.32 -2.56
C ILE A 158 26.34 -6.51 -1.26
N GLN A 159 25.23 -5.92 -0.81
CA GLN A 159 25.22 -5.11 0.41
C GLN A 159 25.58 -5.91 1.67
N ARG A 160 25.11 -7.16 1.77
CA ARG A 160 25.45 -8.08 2.88
C ARG A 160 26.92 -8.47 2.90
N ILE A 161 27.52 -8.70 1.74
CA ILE A 161 28.95 -9.01 1.60
C ILE A 161 29.79 -7.78 1.93
N LEU A 162 29.40 -6.60 1.45
CA LEU A 162 30.08 -5.34 1.74
C LEU A 162 30.07 -4.98 3.23
N MET A 163 28.98 -5.27 3.96
CA MET A 163 28.91 -5.05 5.41
C MET A 163 29.77 -6.02 6.23
N LYS A 164 30.20 -7.15 5.65
CA LYS A 164 31.11 -8.12 6.27
C LYS A 164 32.57 -7.91 5.88
N ALA A 165 32.87 -6.98 4.97
CA ALA A 165 34.21 -6.75 4.50
C ALA A 165 35.02 -5.97 5.54
N HIS A 166 36.08 -6.60 6.07
CA HIS A 166 37.07 -5.96 6.92
C HIS A 166 38.35 -5.67 6.13
N ALA A 167 39.04 -4.59 6.47
CA ALA A 167 40.33 -4.27 5.87
C ALA A 167 41.34 -5.38 6.24
N THR A 168 41.95 -6.00 5.23
CA THR A 168 43.06 -6.93 5.44
C THR A 168 44.28 -6.42 4.67
N ASN A 169 45.48 -6.70 5.17
CA ASN A 169 46.75 -6.33 4.52
C ASN A 169 47.10 -7.25 3.33
N LEU A 170 46.19 -8.12 2.91
CA LEU A 170 46.43 -9.09 1.84
C LEU A 170 46.40 -8.37 0.49
N LYS A 171 47.60 -8.20 -0.09
CA LYS A 171 47.76 -7.75 -1.47
C LYS A 171 47.52 -8.94 -2.39
N ARG A 172 46.34 -8.97 -3.01
CA ARG A 172 45.91 -9.89 -4.10
C ARG A 172 45.30 -11.22 -3.62
N VAL A 173 44.05 -11.44 -4.01
CA VAL A 173 43.41 -12.76 -3.99
C VAL A 173 43.05 -13.09 -5.44
N SER A 174 43.78 -14.03 -6.05
CA SER A 174 43.45 -14.58 -7.37
C SER A 174 42.26 -15.55 -7.24
N PRO A 175 41.41 -15.68 -8.27
CA PRO A 175 40.34 -16.68 -8.26
C PRO A 175 40.92 -18.09 -8.44
N LEU A 176 40.54 -19.02 -7.57
CA LEU A 176 40.64 -20.46 -7.84
C LEU A 176 39.51 -20.84 -8.81
N LEU A 177 39.73 -20.63 -10.09
CA LEU A 177 38.93 -21.27 -11.14
C LEU A 177 39.72 -22.51 -11.58
N THR A 178 39.19 -23.69 -11.24
CA THR A 178 39.73 -25.04 -11.49
C THR A 178 40.89 -25.46 -10.57
N GLY A 179 40.68 -26.53 -9.80
CA GLY A 179 41.58 -27.00 -8.73
C GLY A 179 42.90 -27.65 -9.19
N LYS A 180 43.67 -27.01 -10.07
CA LYS A 180 45.05 -27.41 -10.36
C LYS A 180 45.98 -26.19 -10.26
N ARG A 181 47.03 -26.30 -9.45
CA ARG A 181 48.13 -25.34 -9.40
C ARG A 181 48.97 -25.51 -10.67
N GLN A 182 49.10 -24.46 -11.46
CA GLN A 182 50.27 -24.24 -12.30
C GLN A 182 50.85 -22.87 -11.95
N SER A 183 52.17 -22.81 -11.83
CA SER A 183 52.86 -21.58 -11.48
C SER A 183 53.11 -20.75 -12.73
N ALA A 184 53.45 -19.47 -12.57
CA ALA A 184 53.53 -18.51 -13.68
C ALA A 184 54.65 -18.78 -14.71
N TYR A 185 55.40 -19.88 -14.57
CA TYR A 185 56.35 -20.37 -15.57
C TYR A 185 56.25 -21.89 -15.83
N GLY A 186 55.15 -22.52 -15.40
CA GLY A 186 54.96 -23.98 -15.36
C GLY A 186 54.28 -24.42 -14.06
#